data_AF-A0A7J6MFD6-F1
#
_entry.id   AF-A0A7J6MFD6-F1
#
_cell.length_a   1.000
_cell.length_b   1.000
_cell.length_c   1.000
_cell.angle_alpha   90.00
_cell.angle_beta   90.00
_cell.angle_gamma   90.00
#
_symmetry.space_group_name_H-M   'P 1'
#
loop_
_entity.id
_entity.type
_entity.pdbx_description
1 polymer ?
#
loop_
_entity_poly.entity_id
_entity_poly.type
_entity_poly.pdbx_seq_one_letter_code
_entity_poly.pdbx_strand_id
1 'polypeptide(L)'
;VGKLLDDISKYVPFKGGSTLKIIDCSDISKLPEIWFDFKADDEEGLTTRVFIEGKDYAVPSDTSGECTIDIAGADLHDIFPYEWIVGVPLFKGHFVQFTYDVGSIGFAKRKI
;
A
#
# COMPACT_ATOMS: atom_id res chain seq x y z
N VAL A 1 -3.62 3.05 -12.72
CA VAL A 1 -2.61 3.24 -11.64
C VAL A 1 -1.46 4.13 -12.13
N GLY A 2 -1.74 5.37 -12.56
CA GLY A 2 -0.73 6.22 -13.24
C GLY A 2 -0.16 7.36 -12.41
N LYS A 3 -0.88 7.83 -11.38
CA LYS A 3 -0.49 8.97 -10.55
C LYS A 3 0.23 8.56 -9.25
N LEU A 4 0.10 7.30 -8.86
CA LEU A 4 0.64 6.72 -7.63
C LEU A 4 2.17 6.61 -7.63
N LEU A 5 2.74 6.28 -8.80
CA LEU A 5 4.16 5.97 -8.95
C LEU A 5 5.05 7.22 -8.83
N ASP A 6 4.61 8.38 -9.32
CA ASP A 6 5.43 9.60 -9.29
C ASP A 6 5.56 10.21 -7.89
N ASP A 7 4.50 10.15 -7.08
CA ASP A 7 4.50 10.73 -5.74
C ASP A 7 5.23 9.82 -4.73
N ILE A 8 5.07 8.50 -4.86
CA ILE A 8 5.68 7.55 -3.95
C ILE A 8 7.11 7.15 -4.34
N SER A 9 7.51 7.30 -5.61
CA SER A 9 8.87 6.95 -6.07
C SER A 9 9.97 7.80 -5.43
N LYS A 10 9.64 8.99 -4.91
CA LYS A 10 10.53 9.77 -4.04
C LYS A 10 10.80 9.09 -2.70
N TYR A 11 9.89 8.21 -2.28
CA TYR A 11 9.92 7.47 -1.03
C TYR A 11 10.27 5.99 -1.19
N VAL A 12 10.10 5.41 -2.38
CA VAL A 12 10.37 3.99 -2.60
C VAL A 12 11.06 3.82 -3.96
N PRO A 13 12.35 3.43 -4.01
CA PRO A 13 12.98 3.11 -5.29
C PRO A 13 12.40 1.80 -5.83
N PHE A 14 11.73 1.88 -6.98
CA PHE A 14 11.09 0.73 -7.64
C PHE A 14 12.02 -0.08 -8.56
N LYS A 15 13.28 0.33 -8.71
CA LYS A 15 14.31 -0.41 -9.47
C LYS A 15 15.52 -0.71 -8.60
N GLY A 16 15.95 -1.97 -8.56
CA GLY A 16 17.27 -2.34 -8.05
C GLY A 16 17.33 -2.90 -6.63
N GLY A 17 16.22 -3.40 -6.07
CA GLY A 17 16.20 -4.14 -4.81
C GLY A 17 15.51 -3.40 -3.66
N SER A 18 15.02 -4.19 -2.70
CA SER A 18 14.28 -3.76 -1.51
C SER A 18 15.16 -2.95 -0.57
N THR A 19 15.30 -1.65 -0.81
CA THR A 19 15.90 -0.75 0.19
C THR A 19 14.79 -0.25 1.11
N LEU A 20 14.83 -0.70 2.37
CA LEU A 20 13.99 -0.16 3.43
C LEU A 20 14.28 1.35 3.52
N LYS A 21 13.28 2.20 3.27
CA LYS A 21 13.43 3.63 3.51
C LYS A 21 13.18 3.92 4.98
N ILE A 22 14.17 4.53 5.62
CA ILE A 22 14.08 5.03 7.00
C ILE A 22 13.75 6.52 6.95
N ILE A 23 12.84 6.95 7.81
CA ILE A 23 12.45 8.34 8.04
C ILE A 23 12.46 8.64 9.55
N ASP A 24 12.41 9.91 9.93
CA ASP A 24 12.12 10.29 11.31
C ASP A 24 10.63 10.04 11.60
N CYS A 25 10.31 9.39 12.73
CA CYS A 25 8.92 9.12 13.09
C CYS A 25 8.07 10.38 13.28
N SER A 26 8.69 11.52 13.61
CA SER A 26 7.99 12.81 13.70
C SER A 26 7.48 13.31 12.34
N ASP A 27 8.02 12.79 11.24
CA ASP A 27 7.62 13.14 9.87
C ASP A 27 6.44 12.33 9.34
N ILE A 28 5.91 11.34 10.09
CA ILE A 28 4.77 10.51 9.66
C ILE A 28 3.57 11.38 9.23
N SER A 29 3.29 12.47 9.95
CA SER A 29 2.17 13.37 9.65
C SER A 29 2.34 14.17 8.35
N LYS A 30 3.56 14.22 7.80
CA LYS A 30 3.90 14.92 6.55
C LYS A 30 3.88 13.99 5.34
N LEU A 31 3.75 12.68 5.56
CA LEU A 31 3.70 11.70 4.50
C LEU A 31 2.40 11.82 3.69
N PRO A 32 2.44 11.62 2.36
CA PRO A 32 1.26 11.76 1.52
C PRO A 32 0.24 10.64 1.77
N GLU A 33 -1.03 10.92 1.51
CA GLU A 33 -2.00 9.84 1.32
C GLU A 33 -1.74 9.15 -0.03
N ILE A 34 -1.81 7.82 -0.03
CA ILE A 34 -1.63 6.96 -1.21
C ILE A 34 -2.96 6.25 -1.45
N TRP A 35 -3.29 5.90 -2.69
CA TRP A 35 -4.53 5.19 -2.98
C TRP A 35 -4.38 4.09 -4.03
N PHE A 36 -5.20 3.06 -3.90
CA PHE A 36 -5.36 1.99 -4.86
C PHE A 36 -6.77 2.06 -5.47
N ASP A 37 -6.82 2.03 -6.79
CA ASP A 37 -8.08 1.90 -7.53
C ASP A 37 -8.29 0.41 -7.84
N PHE A 38 -9.23 -0.21 -7.14
CA PHE A 38 -9.66 -1.59 -7.39
C PHE A 38 -10.87 -1.57 -8.31
N LYS A 39 -10.70 -2.13 -9.50
CA LYS A 39 -11.82 -2.30 -10.44
C LYS A 39 -12.51 -3.63 -10.14
N ALA A 40 -13.82 -3.59 -9.95
CA ALA A 40 -14.65 -4.76 -9.86
C ALA A 40 -14.69 -5.48 -11.22
N ASP A 41 -14.71 -6.81 -11.17
CA ASP A 41 -14.91 -7.66 -12.32
C ASP A 41 -16.41 -7.90 -12.53
N ASP A 42 -17.16 -6.80 -12.74
CA ASP A 42 -18.59 -6.79 -13.03
C ASP A 42 -18.87 -6.04 -14.34
N GLU A 43 -20.10 -6.18 -14.86
CA GLU A 43 -20.52 -5.53 -16.12
C GLU A 43 -20.48 -4.00 -16.04
N GLU A 44 -20.64 -3.46 -14.83
CA GLU A 44 -20.61 -2.01 -14.57
C GLU A 44 -19.18 -1.45 -14.46
N GLY A 45 -18.19 -2.32 -14.22
CA GLY A 45 -16.79 -1.97 -14.05
C GLY A 45 -16.54 -1.03 -12.87
N LEU A 46 -17.30 -1.17 -11.79
CA LEU A 46 -17.25 -0.25 -10.65
C LEU A 46 -15.82 -0.15 -10.10
N THR A 47 -15.36 1.08 -9.87
CA THR A 47 -14.02 1.32 -9.32
C THR A 47 -14.14 1.79 -7.87
N THR A 48 -13.58 1.01 -6.96
CA THR A 48 -13.47 1.37 -5.55
C THR A 48 -12.07 1.93 -5.29
N ARG A 49 -12.01 3.16 -4.80
CA ARG A 49 -10.76 3.77 -4.34
C ARG A 49 -10.55 3.51 -2.86
N VAL A 50 -9.42 2.90 -2.53
CA VAL A 50 -8.99 2.64 -1.15
C VAL A 50 -7.77 3.50 -0.85
N PHE A 51 -7.83 4.28 0.24
CA PHE A 51 -6.78 5.21 0.64
C PHE A 51 -5.94 4.62 1.77
N ILE A 52 -4.65 4.92 1.83
CA ILE A 52 -3.77 4.60 2.97
C ILE A 52 -3.04 5.86 3.41
N GLU A 53 -3.01 6.11 4.71
CA GLU A 53 -2.40 7.30 5.30
C GLU A 53 -0.96 7.00 5.74
N GLY A 54 -0.12 8.03 5.94
CA GLY A 54 1.27 7.89 6.41
C GLY A 54 1.46 6.92 7.59
N LYS A 55 0.54 6.99 8.56
CA LYS A 55 0.54 6.12 9.76
C LYS A 55 0.28 4.64 9.45
N ASP A 56 -0.34 4.33 8.32
CA ASP A 56 -0.69 2.97 7.94
C ASP A 56 0.51 2.25 7.31
N TYR A 57 1.38 3.01 6.61
CA TYR A 57 2.54 2.47 5.89
C TYR A 57 3.90 2.88 6.46
N ALA A 58 3.95 3.68 7.53
CA ALA A 58 5.16 3.93 8.31
C ALA A 58 5.12 3.15 9.63
N VAL A 59 6.21 2.46 9.95
CA VAL A 59 6.30 1.58 11.12
C VAL A 59 7.47 2.03 11.99
N PRO A 60 7.29 2.27 13.30
CA PRO A 60 8.41 2.53 14.20
C PRO A 60 9.43 1.40 14.14
N SER A 61 10.72 1.74 13.99
CA SER A 61 11.79 0.77 14.19
C SER A 61 12.04 0.56 15.69
N ASP A 62 12.74 -0.51 16.02
CA ASP A 62 13.17 -0.80 17.40
C ASP A 62 14.26 0.20 17.88
N THR A 63 14.76 1.07 17.01
CA THR A 63 15.71 2.15 17.31
C THR A 63 14.97 3.46 17.58
N SER A 64 15.42 4.21 18.59
CA SER A 64 14.65 5.37 19.08
C SER A 64 14.56 6.49 18.04
N GLY A 65 13.34 6.76 17.57
CA GLY A 65 12.97 7.93 16.73
C GLY A 65 12.90 7.67 15.23
N GLU A 66 13.27 6.47 14.78
CA GLU A 66 13.28 6.10 13.37
C GLU A 66 12.05 5.26 13.02
N CYS A 67 11.54 5.47 11.81
CA CYS A 67 10.40 4.73 11.26
C CYS A 67 10.78 4.19 9.88
N THR A 68 10.37 2.97 9.55
CA THR A 68 10.54 2.36 8.23
C THR A 68 9.28 2.52 7.40
N ILE A 69 9.44 2.75 6.10
CA ILE A 69 8.34 2.73 5.14
C ILE A 69 8.11 1.29 4.69
N ASP A 70 6.92 0.76 4.97
CA ASP A 70 6.49 -0.62 4.65
C ASP A 70 5.88 -0.71 3.24
N ILE A 71 6.52 -0.06 2.27
CA ILE A 71 6.19 -0.13 0.86
C ILE A 71 7.52 -0.30 0.13
N ALA A 72 7.63 -1.37 -0.66
CA ALA A 72 8.87 -1.73 -1.34
C ALA A 72 8.61 -2.09 -2.80
N GLY A 73 9.57 -1.78 -3.66
CA GLY A 73 9.67 -2.38 -4.98
C GLY A 73 10.26 -3.78 -4.87
N ALA A 74 9.59 -4.75 -5.46
CA ALA A 74 10.11 -6.10 -5.63
C ALA A 74 9.85 -6.56 -7.06
N ASP A 75 10.92 -6.96 -7.76
CA ASP A 75 10.79 -7.58 -9.07
C ASP A 75 10.39 -9.04 -8.85
N LEU A 76 9.10 -9.33 -9.02
CA LEU A 76 8.60 -10.71 -8.96
C LEU A 76 8.96 -11.41 -10.27
N HIS A 77 9.91 -12.34 -10.21
CA HIS A 77 10.34 -13.10 -11.38
C HIS A 77 9.23 -14.02 -11.94
N ASP A 78 9.25 -14.14 -13.28
CA ASP A 78 8.73 -15.17 -14.19
C ASP A 78 7.24 -15.58 -14.15
N ILE A 79 6.43 -15.21 -13.15
CA ILE A 79 5.01 -15.61 -13.09
C ILE A 79 4.06 -14.42 -13.28
N PHE A 80 4.39 -13.25 -12.73
CA PHE A 80 3.52 -12.08 -12.73
C PHE A 80 4.31 -10.79 -12.98
N PRO A 81 4.57 -10.43 -14.26
CA PRO A 81 5.58 -9.44 -14.58
C PRO A 81 5.27 -8.00 -14.12
N TYR A 82 4.07 -7.68 -13.62
CA TYR A 82 3.71 -6.33 -13.17
C TYR A 82 2.57 -6.35 -12.13
N GLU A 83 2.79 -6.97 -10.98
CA GLU A 83 1.78 -7.05 -9.92
C GLU A 83 2.14 -6.29 -8.65
N TRP A 84 1.12 -5.69 -8.03
CA TRP A 84 1.20 -5.16 -6.68
C TRP A 84 0.81 -6.26 -5.70
N ILE A 85 1.68 -6.53 -4.72
CA ILE A 85 1.29 -7.30 -3.54
C ILE A 85 0.75 -6.31 -2.51
N VAL A 86 -0.53 -6.45 -2.20
CA VAL A 86 -1.21 -5.63 -1.20
C VAL A 86 -1.20 -6.38 0.14
N GLY A 87 -0.61 -5.77 1.15
CA GLY A 87 -0.41 -6.41 2.46
C GLY A 87 -0.77 -5.51 3.65
N VAL A 88 0.03 -5.64 4.71
CA VAL A 88 -0.20 -5.02 6.02
C VAL A 88 -0.53 -3.53 5.99
N PRO A 89 0.14 -2.67 5.18
CA PRO A 89 -0.21 -1.25 5.13
C PRO A 89 -1.67 -0.97 4.81
N LEU A 90 -2.26 -1.74 3.87
CA LEU A 90 -3.67 -1.57 3.52
C LEU A 90 -4.58 -2.13 4.64
N PHE A 91 -4.21 -3.25 5.24
CA PHE A 91 -5.01 -3.95 6.27
C PHE A 91 -5.03 -3.25 7.63
N LYS A 92 -4.06 -2.37 7.91
CA LYS A 92 -4.06 -1.52 9.11
C LYS A 92 -5.22 -0.51 9.07
N GLY A 93 -5.37 0.19 7.94
CA GLY A 93 -6.44 1.17 7.75
C GLY A 93 -7.82 0.56 7.41
N HIS A 94 -7.87 -0.71 6.98
CA HIS A 94 -9.09 -1.32 6.42
C HIS A 94 -9.40 -2.68 7.03
N PHE A 95 -10.69 -2.96 7.21
CA PHE A 95 -11.18 -4.33 7.29
C PHE A 95 -11.23 -4.91 5.88
N VAL A 96 -10.69 -6.12 5.72
CA VAL A 96 -10.65 -6.83 4.44
C VAL A 96 -11.43 -8.13 4.58
N GLN A 97 -12.46 -8.29 3.76
CA GLN A 97 -13.27 -9.50 3.70
C GLN A 97 -12.91 -10.26 2.43
N PHE A 98 -12.53 -11.52 2.59
CA PHE A 98 -12.43 -12.46 1.48
C PHE A 98 -13.74 -13.25 1.42
N THR A 99 -14.40 -13.25 0.27
CA THR A 99 -15.69 -13.94 0.07
C THR A 99 -15.47 -15.01 -1.00
N TYR A 100 -15.27 -16.25 -0.56
CA TYR A 100 -14.79 -17.34 -1.41
C TYR A 100 -15.87 -17.89 -2.36
N ASP A 101 -17.13 -17.82 -1.97
CA ASP A 101 -18.29 -18.28 -2.75
C ASP A 101 -18.46 -17.50 -4.06
N VAL A 102 -18.14 -16.20 -4.04
CA VAL A 102 -18.20 -15.31 -5.21
C VAL A 102 -16.83 -14.84 -5.69
N GLY A 103 -15.74 -15.36 -5.12
CA GLY A 103 -14.37 -15.03 -5.52
C GLY A 103 -14.02 -13.54 -5.38
N SER A 104 -14.57 -12.85 -4.39
CA SER A 104 -14.45 -11.39 -4.26
C SER A 104 -13.66 -10.96 -3.01
N ILE A 105 -13.14 -9.74 -3.07
CA ILE A 105 -12.49 -9.06 -1.94
C ILE A 105 -13.24 -7.76 -1.68
N GLY A 106 -13.68 -7.57 -0.43
CA GLY A 106 -14.34 -6.36 0.04
C GLY A 106 -13.46 -5.57 1.00
N PHE A 107 -13.53 -4.23 0.91
CA PHE A 107 -12.81 -3.31 1.78
C PHE A 107 -13.78 -2.41 2.53
N ALA A 108 -13.54 -2.20 3.82
CA ALA A 108 -14.23 -1.18 4.61
C ALA A 108 -13.23 -0.43 5.48
N LYS A 109 -13.40 0.89 5.63
CA LYS A 109 -12.52 1.70 6.51
C LYS A 109 -12.65 1.19 7.94
N ARG A 110 -11.51 0.92 8.59
CA ARG A 110 -11.48 0.51 10.00
C ARG A 110 -11.89 1.71 10.86
N LYS A 111 -12.75 1.47 11.85
CA LYS A 111 -13.00 2.45 12.90
C LYS A 111 -11.85 2.36 13.89
N ILE A 112 -10.99 3.37 13.90
CA ILE A 112 -9.86 3.53 14.83
C ILE A 112 -10.32 4.41 15.99
#